data_AF-A0A3C1S5Q5-F1
#
_entry.id   AF-A0A3C1S5Q5-F1
#
_cell.length_a   1.000
_cell.length_b   1.000
_cell.length_c   1.000
_cell.angle_alpha   90.00
_cell.angle_beta   90.00
_cell.angle_gamma   90.00
#
_symmetry.space_group_name_H-M   'P 1'
#
loop_
_entity.id
_entity.type
_entity.pdbx_description
1 polymer ?
#
loop_
_entity_poly.entity_id
_entity_poly.type
_entity_poly.pdbx_seq_one_letter_code
_entity_poly.pdbx_strand_id
1 'polypeptide(L)'
;VIPFHSPKYQAIVKKSKEGKESLSSSDLAFATRFIVTFLFLRVKCTRPMTFQYLSLQMVKDAKTNGGYVDQTQFKTSDKYVFDTVVLTENVLKVLDSYIGHIRPHLYPKSEYLILTNNGTQYTAFGNAMSLMVHQAIGKSINPTRYRQIVETESALVLGEKERETMSKDQKHSSQVARRIYQKRLSRDVATEGRACMAKLTGTEGECHTKDLADSLINLTDKSCSSKSNIQPITSEDVTDDEEVQLLEKDVVDVTTEPDVVNDSDNNIGSQILQEREDQVGSNQNAEQESIVDDKIEAVPTSSISSLPGKVIDLFEKEVKKEDLENSINPKTKRFTEEEDKFIKSGIEKYGFGNWKRILVDPEYTFHESRTRDTLRMRAKTLRLSTKYLDGERKKYSVRSRRNESNLSTN
;
A
#
# COMPACT_ATOMS: atom_id res chain seq x y z
N VAL A 1 -16.60 -14.60 5.02
CA VAL A 1 -16.33 -14.81 3.56
C VAL A 1 -16.42 -16.29 3.18
N ILE A 2 -15.37 -17.13 3.33
CA ILE A 2 -15.43 -18.52 2.81
C ILE A 2 -16.64 -19.33 3.33
N PRO A 3 -16.93 -19.41 4.65
CA PRO A 3 -18.08 -20.19 5.15
C PRO A 3 -19.45 -19.72 4.63
N PHE A 4 -19.59 -18.43 4.32
CA PHE A 4 -20.82 -17.83 3.76
C PHE A 4 -21.07 -18.29 2.31
N HIS A 5 -20.00 -18.47 1.53
CA HIS A 5 -20.09 -18.88 0.12
C HIS A 5 -20.01 -20.41 -0.09
N SER A 6 -19.47 -21.14 0.88
CA SER A 6 -19.31 -22.61 0.81
C SER A 6 -20.61 -23.36 0.44
N PRO A 7 -21.80 -23.08 1.01
CA PRO A 7 -23.01 -23.82 0.67
C PRO A 7 -23.40 -23.70 -0.81
N LYS A 8 -23.29 -22.49 -1.39
CA LYS A 8 -23.54 -22.26 -2.82
C LYS A 8 -22.50 -22.96 -3.70
N TYR A 9 -21.21 -22.92 -3.31
CA TYR A 9 -20.17 -23.65 -4.06
C TYR A 9 -20.41 -25.17 -4.03
N GLN A 10 -20.76 -25.73 -2.88
CA GLN A 10 -21.09 -27.15 -2.72
C GLN A 10 -22.32 -27.54 -3.55
N ALA A 11 -23.37 -26.71 -3.59
CA ALA A 11 -24.55 -26.95 -4.42
C ALA A 11 -24.22 -26.99 -5.92
N ILE A 12 -23.36 -26.09 -6.40
CA ILE A 12 -22.93 -26.04 -7.82
C ILE A 12 -22.09 -27.28 -8.16
N VAL A 13 -21.14 -27.68 -7.30
CA VAL A 13 -20.37 -28.92 -7.48
C VAL A 13 -21.28 -30.15 -7.48
N LYS A 14 -22.27 -30.21 -6.57
CA LYS A 14 -23.26 -31.31 -6.52
C LYS A 14 -24.09 -31.38 -7.81
N LYS A 15 -24.60 -30.24 -8.28
CA LYS A 15 -25.34 -30.13 -9.55
C LYS A 15 -24.53 -30.67 -10.74
N SER A 16 -23.24 -30.32 -10.85
CA SER A 16 -22.40 -30.92 -11.90
C SER A 16 -22.16 -32.41 -11.70
N LYS A 17 -21.98 -32.90 -10.47
CA LYS A 17 -21.73 -34.33 -10.21
C LYS A 17 -22.92 -35.21 -10.60
N GLU A 18 -24.14 -34.70 -10.43
CA GLU A 18 -25.35 -35.47 -10.76
C GLU A 18 -25.70 -35.45 -12.26
N GLY A 19 -25.12 -34.56 -13.07
CA GLY A 19 -25.29 -34.51 -14.53
C GLY A 19 -26.69 -34.13 -15.03
N LYS A 20 -27.68 -33.98 -14.13
CA LYS A 20 -29.10 -33.75 -14.44
C LYS A 20 -29.41 -32.39 -15.07
N GLU A 21 -28.57 -31.39 -14.85
CA GLU A 21 -28.78 -30.01 -15.30
C GLU A 21 -27.46 -29.37 -15.71
N SER A 22 -27.47 -28.58 -16.79
CA SER A 22 -26.34 -27.73 -17.17
C SER A 22 -26.07 -26.64 -16.13
N LEU A 23 -24.78 -26.34 -15.89
CA LEU A 23 -24.38 -25.21 -15.04
C LEU A 23 -24.66 -23.89 -15.75
N SER A 24 -25.23 -22.91 -15.05
CA SER A 24 -25.45 -21.59 -15.63
C SER A 24 -24.13 -20.81 -15.74
N SER A 25 -24.06 -19.87 -16.68
CA SER A 25 -22.93 -18.94 -16.80
C SER A 25 -22.68 -18.16 -15.49
N SER A 26 -23.74 -17.91 -14.70
CA SER A 26 -23.67 -17.28 -13.38
C SER A 26 -23.00 -18.20 -12.33
N ASP A 27 -23.33 -19.48 -12.32
CA ASP A 27 -22.75 -20.48 -11.42
C ASP A 27 -21.26 -20.73 -11.74
N LEU A 28 -20.92 -20.81 -13.02
CA LEU A 28 -19.54 -20.95 -13.51
C LEU A 28 -18.68 -19.73 -13.11
N ALA A 29 -19.23 -18.52 -13.29
CA ALA A 29 -18.56 -17.29 -12.87
C ALA A 29 -18.46 -17.18 -11.34
N PHE A 30 -19.46 -17.64 -10.59
CA PHE A 30 -19.41 -17.69 -9.12
C PHE A 30 -18.37 -18.69 -8.62
N ALA A 31 -18.36 -19.93 -9.12
CA ALA A 31 -17.43 -20.97 -8.71
C ALA A 31 -15.97 -20.60 -8.99
N THR A 32 -15.71 -19.96 -10.14
CA THR A 32 -14.41 -19.40 -10.49
C THR A 32 -13.99 -18.29 -9.51
N ARG A 33 -14.87 -17.32 -9.21
CA ARG A 33 -14.60 -16.27 -8.20
C ARG A 33 -14.41 -16.84 -6.79
N PHE A 34 -15.11 -17.92 -6.45
CA PHE A 34 -14.97 -18.62 -5.16
C PHE A 34 -13.57 -19.23 -5.02
N ILE A 35 -13.08 -19.98 -6.01
CA ILE A 35 -11.73 -20.56 -5.94
C ILE A 35 -10.66 -19.46 -5.90
N VAL A 36 -10.78 -18.39 -6.70
CA VAL A 36 -9.89 -17.23 -6.61
C VAL A 36 -9.85 -16.65 -5.18
N THR A 37 -11.02 -16.47 -4.55
CA THR A 37 -11.13 -15.94 -3.20
C THR A 37 -10.60 -16.92 -2.14
N PHE A 38 -10.78 -18.22 -2.36
CA PHE A 38 -10.24 -19.28 -1.53
C PHE A 38 -8.71 -19.31 -1.56
N LEU A 39 -8.08 -19.17 -2.73
CA LEU A 39 -6.62 -19.09 -2.85
C LEU A 39 -6.03 -17.95 -2.00
N PHE A 40 -6.58 -16.72 -2.10
CA PHE A 40 -6.13 -15.59 -1.29
C PHE A 40 -6.39 -15.76 0.22
N LEU A 41 -7.55 -16.31 0.62
CA LEU A 41 -7.99 -16.37 2.03
C LEU A 41 -7.59 -17.66 2.77
N ARG A 42 -7.14 -18.71 2.07
CA ARG A 42 -6.86 -20.04 2.67
C ARG A 42 -5.57 -20.70 2.19
N VAL A 43 -4.92 -20.20 1.13
CA VAL A 43 -3.66 -20.77 0.63
C VAL A 43 -2.51 -19.80 0.89
N LYS A 44 -2.53 -18.60 0.29
CA LYS A 44 -1.48 -17.60 0.51
C LYS A 44 -1.95 -16.17 0.23
N CYS A 45 -1.57 -15.25 1.12
CA CYS A 45 -1.88 -13.83 1.02
C CYS A 45 -0.87 -13.11 0.09
N THR A 46 -0.79 -13.52 -1.19
CA THR A 46 0.17 -13.01 -2.18
C THR A 46 -0.48 -12.14 -3.27
N ARG A 47 0.27 -11.84 -4.33
CA ARG A 47 -0.13 -11.04 -5.50
C ARG A 47 -1.09 -11.85 -6.41
N PRO A 48 -2.00 -11.17 -7.14
CA PRO A 48 -2.83 -11.81 -8.16
C PRO A 48 -2.08 -12.68 -9.18
N MET A 49 -0.92 -12.20 -9.66
CA MET A 49 -0.13 -12.91 -10.69
C MET A 49 0.28 -14.31 -10.26
N THR A 50 0.63 -14.52 -8.98
CA THR A 50 1.12 -15.81 -8.49
C THR A 50 0.09 -16.94 -8.74
N PHE A 51 -1.20 -16.63 -8.56
CA PHE A 51 -2.29 -17.56 -8.82
C PHE A 51 -2.83 -17.53 -10.26
N GLN A 52 -2.65 -16.42 -10.98
CA GLN A 52 -3.05 -16.29 -12.39
C GLN A 52 -2.25 -17.23 -13.30
N TYR A 53 -0.96 -17.41 -13.04
CA TYR A 53 -0.07 -18.30 -13.80
C TYR A 53 0.06 -19.71 -13.22
N LEU A 54 -0.77 -20.09 -12.25
CA LEU A 54 -0.82 -21.45 -11.71
C LEU A 54 -1.41 -22.41 -12.76
N SER A 55 -0.63 -23.37 -13.26
CA SER A 55 -1.07 -24.31 -14.30
C SER A 55 -1.67 -25.59 -13.73
N LEU A 56 -2.41 -26.35 -14.56
CA LEU A 56 -2.84 -27.70 -14.19
C LEU A 56 -1.66 -28.65 -13.95
N GLN A 57 -0.51 -28.44 -14.60
CA GLN A 57 0.66 -29.29 -14.40
C GLN A 57 1.28 -29.03 -13.02
N MET A 58 1.49 -27.77 -12.65
CA MET A 58 1.91 -27.36 -11.30
C MET A 58 1.04 -27.98 -10.19
N VAL A 59 -0.28 -28.07 -10.38
CA VAL A 59 -1.21 -28.65 -9.39
C VAL A 59 -1.16 -30.19 -9.37
N LYS A 60 -0.65 -30.87 -10.42
CA LYS A 60 -0.32 -32.31 -10.36
C LYS A 60 1.00 -32.53 -9.65
N ASP A 61 2.03 -31.76 -10.00
CA ASP A 61 3.39 -31.89 -9.47
C ASP A 61 3.41 -31.57 -7.95
N ALA A 62 2.55 -30.63 -7.52
CA ALA A 62 2.27 -30.36 -6.11
C ALA A 62 1.83 -31.61 -5.33
N LYS A 63 1.23 -32.63 -5.96
CA LYS A 63 0.77 -33.84 -5.26
C LYS A 63 1.92 -34.81 -4.96
N THR A 64 2.99 -34.78 -5.75
CA THR A 64 4.14 -35.68 -5.60
C THR A 64 5.30 -35.02 -4.84
N ASN A 65 5.40 -33.69 -4.84
CA ASN A 65 6.49 -32.95 -4.17
C ASN A 65 6.17 -32.50 -2.72
N GLY A 66 5.02 -32.88 -2.16
CA GLY A 66 4.61 -32.49 -0.79
C GLY A 66 3.75 -31.22 -0.67
N GLY A 67 3.22 -30.71 -1.79
CA GLY A 67 2.27 -29.60 -1.84
C GLY A 67 2.84 -28.30 -2.42
N TYR A 68 4.13 -28.25 -2.76
CA TYR A 68 4.81 -27.01 -3.13
C TYR A 68 4.60 -26.64 -4.60
N VAL A 69 4.45 -25.34 -4.87
CA VAL A 69 4.49 -24.77 -6.22
C VAL A 69 5.36 -23.53 -6.22
N ASP A 70 6.53 -23.60 -6.85
CA ASP A 70 7.45 -22.48 -6.99
C ASP A 70 7.13 -21.63 -8.22
N GLN A 71 6.37 -20.55 -8.00
CA GLN A 71 5.95 -19.67 -9.08
C GLN A 71 7.02 -18.62 -9.41
N THR A 72 7.50 -18.59 -10.64
CA THR A 72 8.44 -17.56 -11.14
C THR A 72 7.74 -16.36 -11.77
N GLN A 73 6.49 -16.52 -12.23
CA GLN A 73 5.78 -15.48 -13.01
C GLN A 73 5.01 -14.50 -12.10
N PHE A 74 5.71 -13.52 -11.53
CA PHE A 74 5.11 -12.46 -10.71
C PHE A 74 5.89 -11.13 -10.80
N LYS A 75 5.23 -9.99 -10.58
CA LYS A 75 5.75 -8.60 -10.72
C LYS A 75 7.07 -8.27 -9.97
N THR A 76 7.57 -9.16 -9.12
CA THR A 76 8.83 -8.98 -8.38
C THR A 76 9.72 -10.23 -8.40
N SER A 77 9.64 -11.01 -9.49
CA SER A 77 10.59 -12.08 -9.85
C SER A 77 12.03 -11.66 -9.62
N ASP A 78 12.40 -10.50 -10.17
CA ASP A 78 13.77 -9.97 -10.21
C ASP A 78 14.39 -9.76 -8.81
N LYS A 79 13.57 -9.64 -7.76
CA LYS A 79 14.02 -9.46 -6.36
C LYS A 79 13.89 -10.74 -5.52
N TYR A 80 13.00 -11.66 -5.86
CA TYR A 80 12.60 -12.78 -4.98
C TYR A 80 12.66 -14.17 -5.62
N VAL A 81 12.97 -14.25 -6.92
CA VAL A 81 13.07 -15.43 -7.80
C VAL A 81 11.82 -16.32 -7.85
N PHE A 82 11.47 -16.99 -6.75
CA PHE A 82 10.37 -17.93 -6.62
C PHE A 82 9.35 -17.47 -5.57
N ASP A 83 8.07 -17.33 -5.89
CA ASP A 83 6.99 -17.15 -4.93
C ASP A 83 6.29 -18.49 -4.63
N THR A 84 6.92 -19.29 -3.77
CA THR A 84 6.43 -20.60 -3.34
C THR A 84 5.03 -20.53 -2.74
N VAL A 85 4.16 -21.45 -3.15
CA VAL A 85 2.79 -21.63 -2.64
C VAL A 85 2.66 -23.05 -2.07
N VAL A 86 2.02 -23.20 -0.91
CA VAL A 86 1.81 -24.52 -0.27
C VAL A 86 0.34 -24.96 -0.40
N LEU A 87 0.09 -25.93 -1.27
CA LEU A 87 -1.18 -26.59 -1.52
C LEU A 87 -1.31 -27.81 -0.61
N THR A 88 -1.84 -27.63 0.60
CA THR A 88 -2.11 -28.75 1.53
C THR A 88 -3.09 -29.77 0.93
N GLU A 89 -3.10 -31.01 1.43
CA GLU A 89 -3.98 -32.08 0.95
C GLU A 89 -5.47 -31.66 0.87
N ASN A 90 -5.95 -30.89 1.86
CA ASN A 90 -7.32 -30.37 1.87
C ASN A 90 -7.55 -29.23 0.86
N VAL A 91 -6.53 -28.44 0.53
CA VAL A 91 -6.57 -27.48 -0.58
C VAL A 91 -6.61 -28.21 -1.92
N LEU A 92 -5.76 -29.23 -2.10
CA LEU A 92 -5.72 -30.07 -3.30
C LEU A 92 -7.07 -30.75 -3.56
N LYS A 93 -7.73 -31.31 -2.54
CA LYS A 93 -9.10 -31.86 -2.64
C LYS A 93 -10.14 -30.83 -3.13
N VAL A 94 -10.02 -29.56 -2.72
CA VAL A 94 -10.90 -28.47 -3.20
C VAL A 94 -10.59 -28.07 -4.64
N LEU A 95 -9.31 -28.04 -5.02
CA LEU A 95 -8.89 -27.77 -6.40
C LEU A 95 -9.26 -28.90 -7.36
N ASP A 96 -9.07 -30.16 -6.98
CA ASP A 96 -9.49 -31.33 -7.76
C ASP A 96 -11.01 -31.33 -8.02
N SER A 97 -11.80 -30.94 -7.03
CA SER A 97 -13.25 -30.77 -7.19
C SER A 97 -13.59 -29.69 -8.23
N TYR A 98 -12.84 -28.58 -8.28
CA TYR A 98 -12.98 -27.56 -9.33
C TYR A 98 -12.51 -28.07 -10.70
N ILE A 99 -11.34 -28.71 -10.77
CA ILE A 99 -10.73 -29.22 -12.00
C ILE A 99 -11.60 -30.31 -12.65
N GLY A 100 -12.17 -31.22 -11.85
CA GLY A 100 -12.99 -32.34 -12.33
C GLY A 100 -14.46 -32.02 -12.58
N HIS A 101 -15.04 -31.01 -11.91
CA HIS A 101 -16.50 -30.76 -11.97
C HIS A 101 -16.91 -29.36 -12.42
N ILE A 102 -16.01 -28.36 -12.41
CA ILE A 102 -16.35 -26.99 -12.81
C ILE A 102 -15.60 -26.60 -14.08
N ARG A 103 -14.28 -26.80 -14.10
CA ARG A 103 -13.38 -26.41 -15.20
C ARG A 103 -13.75 -27.02 -16.57
N PRO A 104 -14.30 -28.25 -16.71
CA PRO A 104 -14.68 -28.78 -18.02
C PRO A 104 -15.78 -27.95 -18.70
N HIS A 105 -16.73 -27.41 -17.93
CA HIS A 105 -17.83 -26.56 -18.41
C HIS A 105 -17.38 -25.14 -18.79
N LEU A 106 -16.09 -24.79 -18.59
CA LEU A 106 -15.51 -23.51 -19.00
C LEU A 106 -14.91 -23.57 -20.42
N TYR A 107 -15.13 -24.65 -21.18
CA TYR A 107 -14.60 -24.88 -22.53
C TYR A 107 -13.08 -24.61 -22.65
N PRO A 108 -12.24 -25.30 -21.85
CA PRO A 108 -10.85 -24.91 -21.62
C PRO A 108 -9.98 -24.87 -22.90
N LYS A 109 -9.45 -23.69 -23.21
CA LYS A 109 -8.51 -23.42 -24.32
C LYS A 109 -7.07 -23.15 -23.85
N SER A 110 -6.84 -23.24 -22.55
CA SER A 110 -5.58 -22.89 -21.90
C SER A 110 -5.30 -23.86 -20.75
N GLU A 111 -4.04 -24.00 -20.36
CA GLU A 111 -3.55 -24.89 -19.31
C GLU A 111 -3.67 -24.33 -17.89
N TYR A 112 -3.92 -23.03 -17.73
CA TYR A 112 -4.03 -22.39 -16.42
C TYR A 112 -5.19 -22.96 -15.60
N LEU A 113 -5.01 -23.02 -14.28
CA LEU A 113 -5.99 -23.56 -13.34
C LEU A 113 -7.33 -22.82 -13.46
N ILE A 114 -7.30 -21.49 -13.36
CA ILE A 114 -8.48 -20.61 -13.30
C ILE A 114 -8.75 -20.00 -14.69
N LEU A 115 -9.96 -20.22 -15.20
CA LEU A 115 -10.36 -19.79 -16.55
C LEU A 115 -11.58 -18.86 -16.53
N THR A 116 -11.77 -18.11 -17.62
CA THR A 116 -13.04 -17.45 -17.94
C THR A 116 -14.05 -18.47 -18.47
N ASN A 117 -15.33 -18.09 -18.53
CA ASN A 117 -16.40 -18.89 -19.16
C ASN A 117 -16.16 -19.15 -20.67
N ASN A 118 -15.16 -18.50 -21.28
CA ASN A 118 -14.79 -18.64 -22.70
C ASN A 118 -13.53 -19.52 -22.93
N GLY A 119 -12.98 -20.12 -21.86
CA GLY A 119 -11.84 -21.03 -21.89
C GLY A 119 -10.46 -20.39 -21.78
N THR A 120 -10.37 -19.06 -21.68
CA THR A 120 -9.12 -18.29 -21.60
C THR A 120 -8.66 -18.08 -20.15
N GLN A 121 -7.41 -17.68 -19.93
CA GLN A 121 -6.88 -17.35 -18.59
C GLN A 121 -7.77 -16.32 -17.87
N TYR A 122 -8.09 -16.56 -16.60
CA TYR A 122 -8.76 -15.57 -15.76
C TYR A 122 -7.76 -14.51 -15.26
N THR A 123 -8.02 -13.22 -15.50
CA THR A 123 -7.12 -12.13 -15.10
C THR A 123 -7.69 -11.25 -13.97
N ALA A 124 -9.01 -11.16 -13.84
CA ALA A 124 -9.72 -10.24 -12.93
C ALA A 124 -9.70 -10.66 -11.44
N PHE A 125 -8.60 -11.24 -10.97
CA PHE A 125 -8.42 -11.81 -9.62
C PHE A 125 -8.74 -10.83 -8.49
N GLY A 126 -8.33 -9.56 -8.62
CA GLY A 126 -8.62 -8.52 -7.62
C GLY A 126 -10.11 -8.19 -7.50
N ASN A 127 -10.83 -8.18 -8.62
CA ASN A 127 -12.27 -7.91 -8.66
C ASN A 127 -13.07 -9.13 -8.17
N ALA A 128 -12.63 -10.34 -8.51
CA ALA A 128 -13.21 -11.58 -7.99
C ALA A 128 -13.22 -11.61 -6.45
N MET A 129 -12.06 -11.35 -5.83
CA MET A 129 -11.97 -11.26 -4.36
C MET A 129 -12.85 -10.14 -3.81
N SER A 130 -12.77 -8.94 -4.37
CA SER A 130 -13.50 -7.76 -3.85
C SER A 130 -15.02 -7.97 -3.86
N LEU A 131 -15.57 -8.56 -4.93
CA LEU A 131 -16.99 -8.91 -5.04
C LEU A 131 -17.40 -9.96 -3.99
N MET A 132 -16.62 -11.05 -3.86
CA MET A 132 -16.95 -12.14 -2.92
C MET A 132 -16.82 -11.71 -1.46
N VAL A 133 -15.90 -10.79 -1.12
CA VAL A 133 -15.80 -10.22 0.22
C VAL A 133 -16.95 -9.25 0.49
N HIS A 134 -17.25 -8.33 -0.44
CA HIS A 134 -18.35 -7.36 -0.29
C HIS A 134 -19.71 -8.06 -0.12
N GLN A 135 -19.99 -9.11 -0.91
CA GLN A 135 -21.21 -9.93 -0.77
C GLN A 135 -21.35 -10.64 0.59
N ALA A 136 -20.24 -10.89 1.29
CA ALA A 136 -20.24 -11.67 2.54
C ALA A 136 -20.13 -10.83 3.82
N ILE A 137 -19.60 -9.59 3.74
CA ILE A 137 -19.38 -8.71 4.92
C ILE A 137 -19.59 -7.21 4.63
N GLY A 138 -20.17 -6.83 3.50
CA GLY A 138 -20.41 -5.43 3.09
C GLY A 138 -19.17 -4.61 2.72
N LYS A 139 -17.95 -5.05 3.09
CA LYS A 139 -16.71 -4.30 2.87
C LYS A 139 -16.03 -4.66 1.54
N SER A 140 -15.64 -3.65 0.76
CA SER A 140 -14.79 -3.84 -0.42
C SER A 140 -13.33 -4.03 -0.01
N ILE A 141 -12.79 -5.24 -0.23
CA ILE A 141 -11.41 -5.60 0.13
C ILE A 141 -10.78 -6.36 -1.04
N ASN A 142 -9.77 -5.74 -1.66
CA ASN A 142 -8.94 -6.35 -2.70
C ASN A 142 -7.69 -7.03 -2.09
N PRO A 143 -6.92 -7.84 -2.85
CA PRO A 143 -5.75 -8.56 -2.34
C PRO A 143 -4.62 -7.67 -1.78
N THR A 144 -4.54 -6.40 -2.17
CA THR A 144 -3.55 -5.46 -1.59
C THR A 144 -4.01 -4.93 -0.24
N ARG A 145 -5.29 -4.53 -0.12
CA ARG A 145 -5.86 -4.16 1.18
C ARG A 145 -5.92 -5.36 2.14
N TYR A 146 -6.14 -6.57 1.65
CA TYR A 146 -6.10 -7.77 2.49
C TYR A 146 -4.68 -8.03 3.04
N ARG A 147 -3.63 -7.94 2.21
CA ARG A 147 -2.23 -8.00 2.68
C ARG A 147 -1.94 -6.95 3.76
N GLN A 148 -2.32 -5.69 3.53
CA GLN A 148 -2.19 -4.62 4.53
C GLN A 148 -2.90 -4.94 5.85
N ILE A 149 -4.11 -5.52 5.81
CA ILE A 149 -4.84 -5.94 7.01
C ILE A 149 -4.09 -7.06 7.73
N VAL A 150 -3.69 -8.13 7.03
CA VAL A 150 -2.96 -9.26 7.63
C VAL A 150 -1.63 -8.79 8.24
N GLU A 151 -0.93 -7.85 7.59
CA GLU A 151 0.26 -7.19 8.11
C GLU A 151 -0.07 -6.42 9.41
N THR A 152 -1.05 -5.51 9.43
CA THR A 152 -1.37 -4.72 10.63
C THR A 152 -1.92 -5.54 11.80
N GLU A 153 -2.73 -6.56 11.52
CA GLU A 153 -3.27 -7.48 12.54
C GLU A 153 -2.21 -8.46 13.08
N SER A 154 -1.23 -8.87 12.25
CA SER A 154 -0.15 -9.75 12.73
C SER A 154 0.66 -9.15 13.89
N ALA A 155 0.77 -7.82 13.97
CA ALA A 155 1.42 -7.12 15.08
C ALA A 155 0.57 -7.01 16.36
N LEU A 156 -0.68 -7.51 16.36
CA LEU A 156 -1.52 -7.68 17.55
C LEU A 156 -1.58 -9.13 18.04
N VAL A 157 -1.39 -10.11 17.13
CA VAL A 157 -1.69 -11.52 17.38
C VAL A 157 -0.45 -12.41 17.40
N LEU A 158 0.62 -12.03 16.69
CA LEU A 158 1.80 -12.88 16.48
C LEU A 158 3.07 -12.31 17.12
N GLY A 159 3.97 -13.21 17.51
CA GLY A 159 5.31 -12.87 17.97
C GLY A 159 6.18 -12.30 16.85
N GLU A 160 7.29 -11.67 17.25
CA GLU A 160 8.16 -10.94 16.33
C GLU A 160 8.72 -11.80 15.17
N LYS A 161 9.18 -13.02 15.47
CA LYS A 161 9.69 -13.99 14.47
C LYS A 161 8.60 -14.47 13.51
N GLU A 162 7.37 -14.64 14.00
CA GLU A 162 6.23 -15.07 13.19
C GLU A 162 5.76 -13.95 12.26
N ARG A 163 5.67 -12.71 12.78
CA ARG A 163 5.40 -11.49 12.01
C ARG A 163 6.46 -11.24 10.92
N GLU A 164 7.74 -11.44 11.24
CA GLU A 164 8.82 -11.33 10.25
C GLU A 164 8.69 -12.41 9.15
N THR A 165 8.35 -13.64 9.54
CA THR A 165 8.09 -14.75 8.60
C THR A 165 6.89 -14.46 7.69
N MET A 166 5.79 -13.93 8.22
CA MET A 166 4.62 -13.48 7.45
C MET A 166 5.00 -12.36 6.45
N SER A 167 5.77 -11.37 6.87
CA SER A 167 6.22 -10.27 5.99
C SER A 167 7.10 -10.78 4.85
N LYS A 168 8.02 -11.72 5.15
CA LYS A 168 8.84 -12.43 4.16
C LYS A 168 7.97 -13.23 3.17
N ASP A 169 6.96 -13.97 3.63
CA ASP A 169 6.08 -14.78 2.78
C ASP A 169 5.20 -13.94 1.84
N GLN A 170 4.60 -12.85 2.33
CA GLN A 170 3.82 -11.93 1.49
C GLN A 170 4.70 -11.21 0.44
N LYS A 171 6.03 -11.22 0.62
CA LYS A 171 7.03 -10.53 -0.21
C LYS A 171 6.62 -9.06 -0.42
N HIS A 172 6.12 -8.39 0.63
CA HIS A 172 5.51 -7.07 0.53
C HIS A 172 6.02 -6.16 1.64
N SER A 173 6.49 -4.97 1.26
CA SER A 173 6.68 -3.85 2.18
C SER A 173 5.53 -2.86 2.01
N SER A 174 4.77 -2.63 3.08
CA SER A 174 3.72 -1.61 3.11
C SER A 174 4.18 -0.40 3.92
N GLN A 175 4.46 0.71 3.23
CA GLN A 175 4.67 2.00 3.91
C GLN A 175 3.42 2.45 4.71
N VAL A 176 2.24 1.90 4.40
CA VAL A 176 1.01 2.13 5.19
C VAL A 176 1.08 1.35 6.52
N ALA A 177 1.48 0.08 6.50
CA ALA A 177 1.66 -0.69 7.73
C ALA A 177 2.78 -0.12 8.61
N ARG A 178 3.93 0.24 8.01
CA ARG A 178 5.03 0.93 8.73
C ARG A 178 4.55 2.19 9.45
N ARG A 179 3.80 3.07 8.76
CA ARG A 179 3.19 4.26 9.37
C ARG A 179 2.15 3.93 10.46
N ILE A 180 1.39 2.84 10.33
CA ILE A 180 0.43 2.40 11.35
C ILE A 180 1.16 1.91 12.61
N TYR A 181 2.25 1.14 12.46
CA TYR A 181 3.08 0.73 13.59
C TYR A 181 3.75 1.93 14.28
N GLN A 182 4.36 2.84 13.51
CA GLN A 182 4.95 4.08 14.04
C GLN A 182 3.92 4.93 14.79
N LYS A 183 2.69 5.07 14.26
CA LYS A 183 1.59 5.77 14.93
C LYS A 183 1.04 5.03 16.17
N ARG A 184 1.15 3.70 16.25
CA ARG A 184 0.79 2.94 17.46
C ARG A 184 1.87 3.13 18.53
N LEU A 185 3.13 2.82 18.21
CA LEU A 185 4.27 3.00 19.11
C LEU A 185 4.36 4.42 19.68
N SER A 186 4.13 5.45 18.85
CA SER A 186 4.08 6.86 19.30
C SER A 186 2.95 7.14 20.30
N ARG A 187 1.81 6.46 20.23
CA ARG A 187 0.71 6.57 21.21
C ARG A 187 1.01 5.79 22.48
N ASP A 188 1.61 4.62 22.36
CA ASP A 188 1.97 3.77 23.49
C ASP A 188 3.02 4.52 24.34
N VAL A 189 4.09 5.02 23.72
CA VAL A 189 5.11 5.88 24.35
C VAL A 189 4.51 7.17 24.92
N ALA A 190 3.55 7.82 24.25
CA ALA A 190 2.89 9.00 24.81
C ALA A 190 1.99 8.67 26.03
N THR A 191 1.45 7.45 26.10
CA THR A 191 0.61 6.98 27.22
C THR A 191 1.48 6.60 28.42
N GLU A 192 2.56 5.85 28.19
CA GLU A 192 3.58 5.57 29.20
C GLU A 192 4.25 6.86 29.70
N GLY A 193 4.62 7.76 28.80
CA GLY A 193 5.17 9.08 29.12
C GLY A 193 4.23 9.92 29.98
N ARG A 194 2.92 9.92 29.70
CA ARG A 194 1.92 10.56 30.58
C ARG A 194 1.87 9.89 31.96
N ALA A 195 1.89 8.57 32.03
CA ALA A 195 1.90 7.84 33.30
C ALA A 195 3.20 8.07 34.11
N CYS A 196 4.33 8.33 33.45
CA CYS A 196 5.56 8.79 34.09
C CYS A 196 5.44 10.24 34.58
N MET A 197 4.89 11.15 33.78
CA MET A 197 4.66 12.55 34.21
C MET A 197 3.71 12.63 35.41
N ALA A 198 2.61 11.87 35.43
CA ALA A 198 1.67 11.83 36.56
C ALA A 198 2.34 11.35 37.87
N LYS A 199 3.33 10.43 37.79
CA LYS A 199 4.15 10.03 38.94
C LYS A 199 5.12 11.12 39.42
N LEU A 200 5.55 12.01 38.53
CA LEU A 200 6.45 13.13 38.86
C LEU A 200 5.68 14.34 39.40
N THR A 201 4.47 14.61 38.90
CA THR A 201 3.62 15.74 39.34
C THR A 201 2.71 15.40 40.52
N GLY A 202 2.61 14.11 40.88
CA GLY A 202 1.65 13.64 41.87
C GLY A 202 0.18 13.89 41.47
N THR A 203 -0.72 13.74 42.44
CA THR A 203 -2.17 13.95 42.25
C THR A 203 -2.57 15.41 42.06
N GLU A 204 -1.73 16.37 42.46
CA GLU A 204 -2.06 17.80 42.47
C GLU A 204 -2.21 18.35 41.05
N GLY A 205 -1.31 18.00 40.12
CA GLY A 205 -1.38 18.45 38.73
C GLY A 205 -2.62 17.93 37.99
N GLU A 206 -3.03 16.69 38.24
CA GLU A 206 -4.21 16.09 37.61
C GLU A 206 -5.52 16.57 38.26
N CYS A 207 -5.51 16.89 39.56
CA CYS A 207 -6.57 17.60 40.26
C CYS A 207 -6.78 19.01 39.68
N HIS A 208 -5.72 19.84 39.64
CA HIS A 208 -5.80 21.20 39.12
C HIS A 208 -6.24 21.27 37.65
N THR A 209 -5.78 20.32 36.82
CA THR A 209 -6.23 20.20 35.42
C THR A 209 -7.72 19.90 35.32
N LYS A 210 -8.26 19.10 36.25
CA LYS A 210 -9.68 18.79 36.33
C LYS A 210 -10.49 19.99 36.85
N ASP A 211 -10.03 20.65 37.90
CA ASP A 211 -10.68 21.84 38.46
C ASP A 211 -10.79 22.98 37.42
N LEU A 212 -9.75 23.13 36.57
CA LEU A 212 -9.76 24.02 35.41
C LEU A 212 -10.80 23.60 34.36
N ALA A 213 -10.87 22.30 34.00
CA ALA A 213 -11.83 21.78 33.03
C ALA A 213 -13.28 21.95 33.50
N ASP A 214 -13.57 21.59 34.75
CA ASP A 214 -14.89 21.75 35.37
C ASP A 214 -15.26 23.25 35.44
N SER A 215 -14.31 24.14 35.72
CA SER A 215 -14.53 25.60 35.70
C SER A 215 -14.87 26.13 34.31
N LEU A 216 -14.22 25.62 33.25
CA LEU A 216 -14.49 26.02 31.86
C LEU A 216 -15.88 25.55 31.39
N ILE A 217 -16.31 24.35 31.78
CA ILE A 217 -17.66 23.83 31.47
C ILE A 217 -18.74 24.71 32.12
N ASN A 218 -18.56 25.08 33.39
CA ASN A 218 -19.46 25.96 34.14
C ASN A 218 -19.52 27.41 33.58
N LEU A 219 -18.54 27.83 32.77
CA LEU A 219 -18.58 29.09 32.04
C LEU A 219 -19.40 28.97 30.74
N THR A 220 -19.30 27.85 30.02
CA THR A 220 -20.10 27.64 28.80
C THR A 220 -21.61 27.54 29.09
N ASP A 221 -22.02 26.90 30.18
CA ASP A 221 -23.44 26.77 30.56
C ASP A 221 -24.12 28.10 30.93
N LYS A 222 -23.34 29.17 31.18
CA LYS A 222 -23.86 30.52 31.42
C LYS A 222 -24.09 31.34 30.15
N SER A 223 -23.63 30.88 28.98
CA SER A 223 -23.63 31.67 27.74
C SER A 223 -24.80 31.33 26.81
N CYS A 224 -26.05 31.45 27.29
CA CYS A 224 -27.23 31.21 26.45
C CYS A 224 -28.46 32.11 26.76
N SER A 225 -28.23 33.40 27.05
CA SER A 225 -29.28 34.42 26.99
C SER A 225 -28.71 35.84 26.81
N SER A 226 -29.57 36.78 26.44
CA SER A 226 -29.35 38.23 26.32
C SER A 226 -28.40 38.72 25.21
N LYS A 227 -28.97 39.36 24.18
CA LYS A 227 -28.24 40.17 23.20
C LYS A 227 -28.10 41.61 23.71
N SER A 228 -26.90 42.18 23.66
CA SER A 228 -26.66 43.63 23.66
C SER A 228 -25.27 43.89 23.07
N ASN A 229 -25.19 44.43 21.84
CA ASN A 229 -24.96 45.86 21.59
C ASN A 229 -23.73 46.43 22.33
N ILE A 230 -22.66 46.65 21.57
CA ILE A 230 -21.51 47.46 21.97
C ILE A 230 -21.41 48.61 20.96
N GLN A 231 -21.33 49.85 21.45
CA GLN A 231 -20.87 51.00 20.68
C GLN A 231 -19.45 51.40 21.18
N PRO A 232 -18.56 51.90 20.29
CA PRO A 232 -17.21 52.33 20.66
C PRO A 232 -17.18 53.81 21.09
N ILE A 233 -16.16 54.20 21.87
CA ILE A 233 -15.65 55.57 22.24
C ILE A 233 -14.92 55.44 23.61
N THR A 234 -13.77 56.05 23.96
CA THR A 234 -12.59 56.66 23.25
C THR A 234 -11.37 56.58 24.19
N SER A 235 -10.22 57.08 23.72
CA SER A 235 -8.93 57.31 24.41
C SER A 235 -8.96 58.15 25.70
N GLU A 236 -7.96 57.90 26.57
CA GLU A 236 -7.16 58.80 27.45
C GLU A 236 -6.77 58.03 28.74
N ASP A 237 -5.58 58.09 29.35
CA ASP A 237 -4.17 58.36 28.96
C ASP A 237 -3.27 57.91 30.15
N VAL A 238 -1.96 58.21 30.17
CA VAL A 238 -0.98 58.09 31.29
C VAL A 238 -0.27 56.71 31.47
N THR A 239 0.86 56.58 30.76
CA THR A 239 2.26 56.21 31.17
C THR A 239 2.53 55.17 32.31
N ASP A 240 3.68 54.48 32.40
CA ASP A 240 5.03 54.61 31.78
C ASP A 240 5.64 53.24 31.37
N ASP A 241 6.72 53.31 30.56
CA ASP A 241 7.78 52.37 30.09
C ASP A 241 8.04 51.02 30.84
N GLU A 242 8.66 49.97 30.28
CA GLU A 242 9.73 49.87 29.24
C GLU A 242 9.49 48.86 28.09
N GLU A 243 10.36 48.92 27.06
CA GLU A 243 10.34 48.19 25.79
C GLU A 243 11.20 46.90 25.78
N VAL A 244 10.65 45.79 25.25
CA VAL A 244 11.44 44.76 24.52
C VAL A 244 10.67 44.26 23.29
N GLN A 245 11.26 44.38 22.11
CA GLN A 245 10.67 43.98 20.83
C GLN A 245 10.79 42.46 20.57
N LEU A 246 9.80 41.86 19.88
CA LEU A 246 10.02 40.73 18.97
C LEU A 246 8.91 40.65 17.90
N LEU A 247 9.27 40.20 16.70
CA LEU A 247 8.51 40.43 15.46
C LEU A 247 7.43 39.38 15.17
N GLU A 248 6.36 39.84 14.52
CA GLU A 248 5.26 39.03 13.97
C GLU A 248 5.71 38.08 12.84
N LYS A 249 5.03 36.93 12.70
CA LYS A 249 4.48 36.47 11.41
C LYS A 249 3.49 35.29 11.49
N ASP A 250 2.23 35.66 11.35
CA ASP A 250 1.17 35.04 10.55
C ASP A 250 1.01 33.50 10.50
N VAL A 251 -0.11 33.09 11.11
CA VAL A 251 -0.83 31.84 10.87
C VAL A 251 -1.51 31.86 9.49
N VAL A 252 -1.43 30.75 8.72
CA VAL A 252 -2.58 30.24 7.92
C VAL A 252 -2.52 28.70 7.85
N ASP A 253 -3.38 28.07 8.66
CA ASP A 253 -4.37 27.02 8.34
C ASP A 253 -4.03 25.80 7.43
N VAL A 254 -4.55 24.64 7.83
CA VAL A 254 -4.45 23.35 7.14
C VAL A 254 -5.80 22.65 7.14
N THR A 255 -6.48 22.71 5.99
CA THR A 255 -7.61 21.83 5.67
C THR A 255 -7.27 20.94 4.47
N THR A 256 -7.56 19.63 4.55
CA THR A 256 -7.28 18.69 3.45
C THR A 256 -8.14 17.43 3.55
N GLU A 257 -9.01 17.20 2.56
CA GLU A 257 -9.41 15.90 2.00
C GLU A 257 -10.42 16.14 0.82
N PRO A 258 -10.75 15.15 -0.04
CA PRO A 258 -10.14 13.84 -0.24
C PRO A 258 -9.88 13.44 -1.72
N ASP A 259 -9.38 12.20 -1.88
CA ASP A 259 -9.84 11.19 -2.88
C ASP A 259 -9.30 11.08 -4.34
N VAL A 260 -9.67 9.90 -4.92
CA VAL A 260 -9.66 9.45 -6.33
C VAL A 260 -8.40 8.79 -6.94
N VAL A 261 -8.33 7.48 -6.69
CA VAL A 261 -7.99 6.35 -7.59
C VAL A 261 -7.70 6.61 -9.09
N ASN A 262 -6.57 6.09 -9.61
CA ASN A 262 -6.49 5.13 -10.74
C ASN A 262 -5.05 4.91 -11.28
N ASP A 263 -4.72 3.66 -11.64
CA ASP A 263 -4.32 3.24 -13.00
C ASP A 263 -4.13 1.70 -13.02
N SER A 264 -4.62 0.92 -13.99
CA SER A 264 -4.57 0.97 -15.48
C SER A 264 -3.27 0.38 -16.03
N ASP A 265 -3.36 -0.81 -16.63
CA ASP A 265 -2.24 -1.48 -17.30
C ASP A 265 -1.90 -0.84 -18.66
N ASN A 266 -0.65 -0.98 -19.11
CA ASN A 266 -0.40 -1.69 -20.38
C ASN A 266 1.05 -2.16 -20.58
N ASN A 267 1.21 -3.05 -21.56
CA ASN A 267 2.39 -3.86 -21.85
C ASN A 267 3.11 -3.42 -23.15
N ILE A 268 4.44 -3.60 -23.22
CA ILE A 268 5.37 -3.70 -24.38
C ILE A 268 6.79 -3.78 -23.76
N GLY A 269 7.76 -4.60 -24.18
CA GLY A 269 7.75 -5.69 -25.17
C GLY A 269 9.09 -5.79 -25.93
N SER A 270 9.80 -6.93 -25.83
CA SER A 270 11.06 -7.29 -26.56
C SER A 270 12.33 -6.46 -26.17
N GLN A 271 13.59 -6.88 -26.35
CA GLN A 271 14.23 -8.12 -26.85
C GLN A 271 15.73 -8.17 -26.40
N ILE A 272 16.48 -9.28 -26.64
CA ILE A 272 17.99 -9.39 -26.60
C ILE A 272 18.63 -9.24 -25.18
N LEU A 273 19.57 -10.04 -24.64
CA LEU A 273 20.30 -11.32 -24.91
C LEU A 273 20.41 -12.07 -23.52
N GLN A 274 20.73 -13.36 -23.29
CA GLN A 274 21.43 -14.48 -23.96
C GLN A 274 22.89 -14.74 -23.47
N GLU A 275 23.13 -15.99 -23.04
CA GLU A 275 24.39 -16.75 -22.79
C GLU A 275 25.51 -16.24 -21.85
N ARG A 276 25.66 -16.94 -20.71
CA ARG A 276 26.85 -17.79 -20.44
C ARG A 276 26.62 -18.77 -19.27
N GLU A 277 27.05 -20.02 -19.48
CA GLU A 277 27.32 -21.05 -18.46
C GLU A 277 28.80 -20.88 -17.99
N ASP A 278 29.41 -21.59 -17.04
CA ASP A 278 29.07 -22.87 -16.38
C ASP A 278 29.86 -23.01 -15.04
N GLN A 279 29.54 -24.03 -14.22
CA GLN A 279 30.34 -24.66 -13.14
C GLN A 279 30.67 -23.87 -11.85
N VAL A 280 31.05 -24.46 -10.70
CA VAL A 280 30.70 -25.69 -9.92
C VAL A 280 31.43 -25.53 -8.56
N GLY A 281 30.89 -26.00 -7.43
CA GLY A 281 31.64 -26.03 -6.16
C GLY A 281 30.79 -26.34 -4.92
N SER A 282 31.15 -27.38 -4.17
CA SER A 282 30.36 -27.93 -3.05
C SER A 282 31.09 -27.84 -1.69
N ASN A 283 30.33 -28.16 -0.63
CA ASN A 283 30.69 -28.38 0.79
C ASN A 283 30.34 -27.19 1.71
N GLN A 284 29.58 -27.32 2.82
CA GLN A 284 29.38 -28.36 3.88
C GLN A 284 30.29 -28.19 5.12
N ASN A 285 29.69 -28.57 6.27
CA ASN A 285 30.14 -28.49 7.66
C ASN A 285 30.17 -27.04 8.25
N ALA A 286 29.61 -26.68 9.42
CA ALA A 286 28.96 -27.33 10.59
C ALA A 286 29.76 -27.35 11.91
N GLU A 287 29.21 -26.60 12.88
CA GLU A 287 29.13 -26.83 14.33
C GLU A 287 30.31 -26.65 15.32
N GLN A 288 29.89 -26.23 16.53
CA GLN A 288 30.51 -26.30 17.88
C GLN A 288 31.82 -25.50 18.10
N GLU A 289 31.86 -24.46 18.95
CA GLU A 289 31.60 -24.32 20.40
C GLU A 289 32.83 -24.53 21.29
N SER A 290 33.16 -23.51 22.12
CA SER A 290 33.70 -23.65 23.49
C SER A 290 33.79 -22.27 24.17
N ILE A 291 33.79 -22.26 25.51
CA ILE A 291 33.76 -21.06 26.36
C ILE A 291 34.85 -21.19 27.42
N VAL A 292 35.67 -20.14 27.63
CA VAL A 292 36.38 -19.88 28.89
C VAL A 292 36.40 -18.36 29.15
N ASP A 293 36.13 -17.97 30.39
CA ASP A 293 36.20 -16.62 30.94
C ASP A 293 37.56 -16.35 31.62
N ASP A 294 37.97 -15.08 31.77
CA ASP A 294 38.68 -14.66 32.99
C ASP A 294 38.48 -13.16 33.34
N LYS A 295 38.88 -12.74 34.56
CA LYS A 295 38.57 -11.45 35.22
C LYS A 295 39.77 -10.91 36.04
N ILE A 296 39.81 -9.69 36.60
CA ILE A 296 38.78 -8.64 36.78
C ILE A 296 39.22 -7.33 36.05
N GLU A 297 39.25 -6.06 36.49
CA GLU A 297 38.98 -5.30 37.74
C GLU A 297 38.09 -4.06 37.45
N ALA A 298 37.74 -3.25 38.47
CA ALA A 298 36.77 -2.15 38.36
C ALA A 298 36.95 -1.04 39.42
N VAL A 299 35.97 -0.10 39.46
CA VAL A 299 35.65 0.92 40.49
C VAL A 299 36.36 2.29 40.31
N PRO A 300 35.66 3.45 40.37
CA PRO A 300 34.23 3.79 40.23
C PRO A 300 34.02 4.69 38.96
N THR A 301 32.99 5.51 38.63
CA THR A 301 31.61 5.94 39.07
C THR A 301 30.92 6.56 37.79
N SER A 302 29.69 7.11 37.69
CA SER A 302 28.52 7.31 38.57
C SER A 302 27.22 7.53 37.75
N SER A 303 26.18 6.74 38.05
CA SER A 303 24.79 7.19 38.29
C SER A 303 24.08 8.24 37.39
N ILE A 304 23.63 7.84 36.19
CA ILE A 304 22.23 8.11 35.75
C ILE A 304 21.65 6.82 35.13
N SER A 305 20.59 6.31 35.74
CA SER A 305 19.71 5.23 35.27
C SER A 305 18.30 5.80 35.01
N SER A 306 17.41 5.20 34.20
CA SER A 306 17.54 4.09 33.25
C SER A 306 16.43 4.20 32.18
N LEU A 307 16.73 3.80 30.95
CA LEU A 307 15.73 3.52 29.91
C LEU A 307 15.90 2.08 29.40
N PRO A 308 14.83 1.39 28.99
CA PRO A 308 14.92 -0.01 28.56
C PRO A 308 15.67 -0.10 27.21
N GLY A 309 16.91 -0.60 27.25
CA GLY A 309 17.84 -0.64 26.10
C GLY A 309 17.31 -1.35 24.84
N LYS A 310 16.25 -2.16 24.97
CA LYS A 310 15.51 -2.78 23.86
C LYS A 310 14.92 -1.76 22.86
N VAL A 311 14.64 -0.53 23.30
CA VAL A 311 14.14 0.55 22.42
C VAL A 311 15.29 1.16 21.60
N ILE A 312 16.46 1.35 22.21
CA ILE A 312 17.64 1.98 21.59
C ILE A 312 18.23 1.05 20.50
N ASP A 313 18.37 -0.23 20.82
CA ASP A 313 18.86 -1.27 19.90
C ASP A 313 18.00 -1.41 18.62
N LEU A 314 16.66 -1.28 18.75
CA LEU A 314 15.76 -1.26 17.61
C LEU A 314 15.96 0.00 16.75
N PHE A 315 16.16 1.17 17.37
CA PHE A 315 16.31 2.45 16.67
C PHE A 315 17.59 2.47 15.81
N GLU A 316 18.73 2.03 16.37
CA GLU A 316 19.97 1.90 15.60
C GLU A 316 19.87 0.91 14.44
N LYS A 317 19.13 -0.20 14.64
CA LYS A 317 18.93 -1.24 13.62
C LYS A 317 17.99 -0.79 12.49
N GLU A 318 17.09 0.15 12.72
CA GLU A 318 16.31 0.78 11.63
C GLU A 318 17.12 1.87 10.89
N VAL A 319 17.86 2.74 11.59
CA VAL A 319 18.68 3.79 10.95
C VAL A 319 19.69 3.19 9.97
N LYS A 320 20.50 2.21 10.43
CA LYS A 320 21.52 1.51 9.63
C LYS A 320 20.93 0.75 8.41
N LYS A 321 19.60 0.63 8.33
CA LYS A 321 18.87 -0.06 7.25
C LYS A 321 18.29 0.89 6.21
N GLU A 322 17.90 2.12 6.58
CA GLU A 322 17.48 3.13 5.60
C GLU A 322 18.67 3.61 4.74
N ASP A 323 19.86 3.76 5.31
CA ASP A 323 21.08 4.08 4.53
C ASP A 323 21.38 3.01 3.48
N LEU A 324 21.20 1.73 3.82
CA LEU A 324 21.46 0.62 2.92
C LEU A 324 20.39 0.51 1.81
N GLU A 325 19.10 0.68 2.12
CA GLU A 325 18.05 0.65 1.08
C GLU A 325 18.14 1.83 0.09
N ASN A 326 18.63 3.00 0.52
CA ASN A 326 18.86 4.14 -0.37
C ASN A 326 19.98 3.88 -1.41
N SER A 327 20.95 3.02 -1.10
CA SER A 327 22.08 2.73 -2.00
C SER A 327 21.75 1.77 -3.15
N ILE A 328 20.73 0.92 -3.01
CA ILE A 328 20.61 -0.32 -3.81
C ILE A 328 19.71 -0.19 -5.07
N ASN A 329 18.91 0.88 -5.21
CA ASN A 329 17.77 0.87 -6.14
C ASN A 329 17.80 1.98 -7.23
N PRO A 330 18.45 1.75 -8.39
CA PRO A 330 18.62 2.77 -9.44
C PRO A 330 17.31 3.16 -10.15
N LYS A 331 16.25 2.36 -10.03
CA LYS A 331 14.92 2.66 -10.59
C LYS A 331 14.11 3.65 -9.73
N THR A 332 14.63 4.07 -8.57
CA THR A 332 13.96 5.02 -7.67
C THR A 332 14.83 6.22 -7.23
N LYS A 333 15.85 6.59 -8.03
CA LYS A 333 16.56 7.88 -7.82
C LYS A 333 15.55 9.03 -7.82
N ARG A 334 15.54 9.84 -6.75
CA ARG A 334 14.68 11.04 -6.63
C ARG A 334 15.04 12.03 -7.76
N PHE A 335 14.12 12.93 -8.10
CA PHE A 335 14.42 14.05 -9.01
C PHE A 335 15.36 15.04 -8.31
N THR A 336 16.38 15.51 -9.00
CA THR A 336 17.25 16.59 -8.51
C THR A 336 16.58 17.95 -8.72
N GLU A 337 17.06 18.98 -8.03
CA GLU A 337 16.59 20.36 -8.27
C GLU A 337 16.93 20.86 -9.68
N GLU A 338 17.94 20.28 -10.33
CA GLU A 338 18.34 20.59 -11.70
C GLU A 338 17.38 19.98 -12.70
N GLU A 339 16.99 18.71 -12.53
CA GLU A 339 15.92 18.10 -13.34
C GLU A 339 14.58 18.86 -13.15
N ASP A 340 14.29 19.37 -11.96
CA ASP A 340 13.12 20.22 -11.71
C ASP A 340 13.23 21.61 -12.37
N LYS A 341 14.44 22.16 -12.54
CA LYS A 341 14.68 23.37 -13.34
C LYS A 341 14.49 23.07 -14.83
N PHE A 342 15.07 22.00 -15.34
CA PHE A 342 14.91 21.55 -16.73
C PHE A 342 13.46 21.25 -17.09
N ILE A 343 12.66 20.66 -16.18
CA ILE A 343 11.22 20.48 -16.39
C ILE A 343 10.50 21.83 -16.52
N LYS A 344 10.83 22.84 -15.70
CA LYS A 344 10.22 24.18 -15.79
C LYS A 344 10.59 24.87 -17.11
N SER A 345 11.87 24.99 -17.41
CA SER A 345 12.36 25.62 -18.63
C SER A 345 11.91 24.88 -19.89
N GLY A 346 11.84 23.55 -19.86
CA GLY A 346 11.34 22.75 -20.99
C GLY A 346 9.84 22.93 -21.25
N ILE A 347 9.02 23.10 -20.20
CA ILE A 347 7.60 23.47 -20.35
C ILE A 347 7.47 24.87 -20.94
N GLU A 348 8.35 25.80 -20.59
CA GLU A 348 8.37 27.17 -21.12
C GLU A 348 8.83 27.21 -22.59
N LYS A 349 9.88 26.46 -22.94
CA LYS A 349 10.47 26.35 -24.28
C LYS A 349 9.62 25.57 -25.28
N TYR A 350 8.92 24.51 -24.85
CA TYR A 350 8.14 23.63 -25.74
C TYR A 350 6.63 23.59 -25.47
N GLY A 351 6.14 24.24 -24.42
CA GLY A 351 4.74 24.17 -24.00
C GLY A 351 4.41 22.93 -23.15
N PHE A 352 3.42 23.08 -22.27
CA PHE A 352 2.97 22.01 -21.38
C PHE A 352 2.46 20.79 -22.17
N GLY A 353 2.91 19.59 -21.80
CA GLY A 353 2.54 18.35 -22.48
C GLY A 353 3.59 17.79 -23.45
N ASN A 354 4.53 18.61 -23.93
CA ASN A 354 5.56 18.19 -24.91
C ASN A 354 6.75 17.43 -24.30
N TRP A 355 6.47 16.55 -23.32
CA TRP A 355 7.46 15.80 -22.53
C TRP A 355 8.49 15.02 -23.35
N LYS A 356 8.14 14.51 -24.54
CA LYS A 356 9.09 13.81 -25.43
C LYS A 356 10.13 14.77 -26.05
N ARG A 357 9.79 16.04 -26.26
CA ARG A 357 10.74 17.05 -26.74
C ARG A 357 11.65 17.50 -25.60
N ILE A 358 11.08 17.76 -24.43
CA ILE A 358 11.82 18.13 -23.21
C ILE A 358 12.86 17.07 -22.84
N LEU A 359 12.50 15.77 -22.90
CA LEU A 359 13.40 14.65 -22.55
C LEU A 359 14.54 14.41 -23.56
N VAL A 360 14.50 15.02 -24.75
CA VAL A 360 15.44 14.79 -25.86
C VAL A 360 16.09 16.12 -26.31
N ASP A 361 15.95 17.17 -25.52
CA ASP A 361 16.62 18.45 -25.73
C ASP A 361 18.07 18.34 -25.25
N PRO A 362 19.09 18.60 -26.09
CA PRO A 362 20.49 18.56 -25.67
C PRO A 362 20.85 19.61 -24.60
N GLU A 363 20.01 20.62 -24.35
CA GLU A 363 20.17 21.56 -23.24
C GLU A 363 19.74 20.99 -21.87
N TYR A 364 19.05 19.84 -21.81
CA TYR A 364 18.46 19.29 -20.58
C TYR A 364 18.98 17.89 -20.24
N THR A 365 19.94 17.82 -19.30
CA THR A 365 20.52 16.55 -18.87
C THR A 365 19.64 15.85 -17.81
N PHE A 366 18.77 14.94 -18.26
CA PHE A 366 18.00 14.06 -17.38
C PHE A 366 18.74 12.76 -17.07
N HIS A 367 18.46 12.14 -15.93
CA HIS A 367 19.01 10.81 -15.62
C HIS A 367 18.46 9.75 -16.61
N GLU A 368 19.29 8.78 -17.02
CA GLU A 368 18.95 7.77 -18.05
C GLU A 368 17.64 6.99 -17.78
N SER A 369 17.27 6.82 -16.50
CA SER A 369 16.03 6.16 -16.10
C SER A 369 14.77 7.06 -16.12
N ARG A 370 14.89 8.32 -16.59
CA ARG A 370 13.72 9.20 -16.78
C ARG A 370 12.98 8.84 -18.06
N THR A 371 11.66 8.79 -17.96
CA THR A 371 10.75 8.63 -19.10
C THR A 371 9.79 9.81 -19.21
N ARG A 372 9.16 9.95 -20.39
CA ARG A 372 8.06 10.89 -20.68
C ARG A 372 7.08 11.05 -19.52
N ASP A 373 6.68 9.92 -18.92
CA ASP A 373 5.64 9.89 -17.90
C ASP A 373 6.18 10.18 -16.51
N THR A 374 7.46 9.91 -16.23
CA THR A 374 8.11 10.39 -14.99
C THR A 374 8.17 11.92 -14.96
N LEU A 375 8.53 12.57 -16.09
CA LEU A 375 8.52 14.03 -16.22
C LEU A 375 7.10 14.59 -16.07
N ARG A 376 6.11 13.99 -16.74
CA ARG A 376 4.69 14.36 -16.62
C ARG A 376 4.19 14.28 -15.17
N MET A 377 4.55 13.23 -14.44
CA MET A 377 4.15 13.06 -13.04
C MET A 377 4.89 14.02 -12.12
N ARG A 378 6.20 14.27 -12.32
CA ARG A 378 6.95 15.28 -11.55
C ARG A 378 6.40 16.69 -11.78
N ALA A 379 6.05 17.06 -13.01
CA ALA A 379 5.43 18.35 -13.33
C ALA A 379 4.05 18.54 -12.65
N LYS A 380 3.26 17.46 -12.47
CA LYS A 380 2.06 17.49 -11.62
C LYS A 380 2.40 17.74 -10.15
N THR A 381 3.39 17.03 -9.59
CA THR A 381 3.85 17.24 -8.19
C THR A 381 4.32 18.67 -7.95
N LEU A 382 5.02 19.26 -8.91
CA LEU A 382 5.47 20.66 -8.91
C LEU A 382 4.35 21.68 -9.22
N ARG A 383 3.08 21.24 -9.35
CA ARG A 383 1.88 22.05 -9.67
C ARG A 383 2.01 22.93 -10.94
N LEU A 384 2.85 22.52 -11.91
CA LEU A 384 3.16 23.33 -13.10
C LEU A 384 2.04 23.38 -14.14
N SER A 385 1.05 22.48 -14.07
CA SER A 385 -0.07 22.44 -15.01
C SER A 385 -0.99 23.66 -14.94
N THR A 386 -1.23 24.19 -13.74
CA THR A 386 -2.25 25.24 -13.54
C THR A 386 -1.87 26.54 -14.22
N LYS A 387 -0.58 26.91 -14.23
CA LYS A 387 -0.08 28.16 -14.83
C LYS A 387 -0.22 28.23 -16.36
N TYR A 388 -0.40 27.10 -17.06
CA TYR A 388 -0.48 27.06 -18.52
C TYR A 388 -1.92 26.90 -19.05
N LEU A 389 -2.85 26.35 -18.26
CA LEU A 389 -4.23 26.09 -18.69
C LEU A 389 -5.08 27.36 -18.89
N ASP A 390 -4.78 28.44 -18.15
CA ASP A 390 -5.49 29.72 -18.32
C ASP A 390 -5.05 30.50 -19.57
N GLY A 391 -3.89 30.19 -20.15
CA GLY A 391 -3.37 30.87 -21.35
C GLY A 391 -4.12 30.51 -22.64
N GLU A 392 -4.57 29.26 -22.79
CA GLU A 392 -5.10 28.75 -24.06
C GLU A 392 -6.58 29.05 -24.30
N ARG A 393 -7.36 29.29 -23.24
CA ARG A 393 -8.82 29.52 -23.33
C ARG A 393 -9.23 30.70 -24.21
N LYS A 394 -8.33 31.65 -24.50
CA LYS A 394 -8.59 32.80 -25.38
C LYS A 394 -8.50 32.51 -26.89
N LYS A 395 -8.02 31.34 -27.34
CA LYS A 395 -7.78 31.07 -28.78
C LYS A 395 -8.87 30.30 -29.54
N TYR A 396 -9.85 29.69 -28.86
CA TYR A 396 -10.88 28.83 -29.50
C TYR A 396 -12.31 29.39 -29.41
N SER A 397 -12.47 30.71 -29.55
CA SER A 397 -13.76 31.42 -29.37
C SER A 397 -14.39 32.01 -30.66
N VAL A 398 -14.02 31.54 -31.86
CA VAL A 398 -14.76 31.87 -33.12
C VAL A 398 -14.78 30.69 -34.11
N ARG A 399 -15.71 29.74 -33.94
CA ARG A 399 -16.38 29.01 -35.05
C ARG A 399 -17.46 28.04 -34.56
N SER A 400 -18.69 28.53 -34.37
CA SER A 400 -19.89 27.70 -34.43
C SER A 400 -21.12 28.52 -34.86
N ARG A 401 -21.33 28.62 -36.18
CA ARG A 401 -22.57 29.11 -36.82
C ARG A 401 -22.64 28.58 -38.26
N ARG A 402 -23.25 27.39 -38.43
CA ARG A 402 -24.00 26.91 -39.61
C ARG A 402 -24.16 25.38 -39.53
N ASN A 403 -25.38 24.93 -39.22
CA ASN A 403 -26.14 23.91 -39.95
C ASN A 403 -27.34 23.43 -39.10
N GLU A 404 -28.30 24.32 -38.89
CA GLU A 404 -29.67 23.94 -38.50
C GLU A 404 -30.60 24.30 -39.65
N SER A 405 -30.72 23.36 -40.59
CA SER A 405 -31.66 23.41 -41.71
C SER A 405 -31.86 21.98 -42.22
N ASN A 406 -33.13 21.59 -42.41
CA ASN A 406 -33.62 20.27 -42.86
C ASN A 406 -33.98 19.26 -41.75
N LEU A 407 -35.09 19.51 -41.06
CA LEU A 407 -35.97 18.44 -40.59
C LEU A 407 -37.45 18.86 -40.62
N SER A 408 -38.00 19.01 -41.82
CA SER A 408 -39.44 19.12 -42.06
C SER A 408 -39.76 18.82 -43.53
N THR A 409 -40.37 17.65 -43.79
CA THR A 409 -41.61 17.44 -44.57
C THR A 409 -41.87 15.94 -44.71
N ASN A 410 -43.12 15.55 -44.48
CA ASN A 410 -43.73 14.23 -44.75
C ASN A 410 -43.14 13.03 -43.98
#